data_AF-A0A2J7QPF6-F1
#
_entry.id   AF-A0A2J7QPF6-F1
#
_cell.length_a   1.000
_cell.length_b   1.000
_cell.length_c   1.000
_cell.angle_alpha   90.00
_cell.angle_beta   90.00
_cell.angle_gamma   90.00
#
_symmetry.space_group_name_H-M   'P 1'
#
loop_
_entity.id
_entity.type
_entity.pdbx_description
1 polymer ?
#
loop_
_entity_poly.entity_id
_entity_poly.type
_entity_poly.pdbx_seq_one_letter_code
_entity_poly.pdbx_strand_id
1 'polypeptide(L)'
;MAAVRGYATVLLLCVFIAEIAVSAAEVAEGSAARTRGQGRTPNGRRRQQAVTDPNGAVSFVQTARRRRPGAPAQHKSLLSDTLRPTTVERDGRFLSLFTIVQFQNQGCAASSGDNGTCLTSAECSDRGGVASGPCANGYGVCCVFLATCGQSTKENCTYFVNQGYPGPYDGTGSCQLTINKAHPDICQFRLDFDQFNIAGPEPVDHMCNSDQFIVAGGNPAPAICGINNGNHMYIDAGVGNTNPVTLNFVTSGPSFPRNWKVKICQIPCNTIYRAEEGCLQYFTGVSGQIKSYNYDPGAGLQLSKQDYSVCIRMERNFCGIQYTACPDTVCVFNARYISVNNRTHAFSLSGNTQGQNAVSSSTGTLGPNSCNTDWIIIPCATNVGRTGLPACIDRICGGTFNTEISTTPTTVISTVKPFRLTVHTNNVEAPSDVGNRGFCLNYVQQPCTNNLDV
;
A
#
# COMPACT_ATOMS: atom_id res chain seq x y z
N MET A 1 -31.07 -41.19 -14.30
CA MET A 1 -29.99 -42.21 -14.27
C MET A 1 -28.82 -41.94 -15.24
N ALA A 2 -28.65 -40.73 -15.78
CA ALA A 2 -27.47 -40.39 -16.60
C ALA A 2 -26.37 -39.60 -15.83
N ALA A 3 -26.70 -39.00 -14.67
CA ALA A 3 -25.75 -38.20 -13.88
C ALA A 3 -24.84 -39.01 -12.94
N VAL A 4 -25.15 -40.28 -12.68
CA VAL A 4 -24.38 -41.13 -11.74
C VAL A 4 -23.21 -41.84 -12.43
N ARG A 5 -23.24 -41.98 -13.76
CA ARG A 5 -22.16 -42.64 -14.53
C ARG A 5 -20.96 -41.72 -14.81
N GLY A 6 -21.11 -40.38 -14.74
CA GLY A 6 -19.99 -39.45 -14.93
C GLY A 6 -19.00 -39.42 -13.77
N TYR A 7 -19.50 -39.56 -12.54
CA TYR A 7 -18.68 -39.47 -11.32
C TYR A 7 -17.77 -40.68 -11.09
N ALA A 8 -18.20 -41.88 -11.48
CA ALA A 8 -17.41 -43.09 -11.28
C ALA A 8 -16.15 -43.13 -12.18
N THR A 9 -16.22 -42.58 -13.38
CA THR A 9 -15.09 -42.54 -14.34
C THR A 9 -14.03 -41.50 -13.97
N VAL A 10 -14.40 -40.41 -13.29
CA VAL A 10 -13.45 -39.38 -12.82
C VAL A 10 -12.71 -39.85 -11.56
N LEU A 11 -13.38 -40.59 -10.67
CA LEU A 11 -12.74 -41.16 -9.48
C LEU A 11 -11.65 -42.18 -9.82
N LEU A 12 -11.85 -42.99 -10.87
CA LEU A 12 -10.86 -43.99 -11.30
C LEU A 12 -9.61 -43.36 -11.95
N LEU A 13 -9.72 -42.19 -12.57
CA LEU A 13 -8.57 -41.46 -13.14
C LEU A 13 -7.71 -40.77 -12.07
N CYS A 14 -8.29 -40.39 -10.93
CA CYS A 14 -7.52 -39.79 -9.83
C CYS A 14 -6.71 -40.80 -9.02
N VAL A 15 -7.16 -42.05 -8.91
CA VAL A 15 -6.42 -43.10 -8.18
C VAL A 15 -5.13 -43.50 -8.92
N PHE A 16 -5.15 -43.49 -10.26
CA PHE A 16 -3.96 -43.82 -11.06
C PHE A 16 -2.85 -42.76 -11.05
N ILE A 17 -3.16 -41.49 -10.74
CA ILE A 17 -2.14 -40.43 -10.64
C ILE A 17 -1.42 -40.49 -9.27
N ALA A 18 -2.06 -41.05 -8.24
CA ALA A 18 -1.48 -41.17 -6.90
C ALA A 18 -0.41 -42.28 -6.79
N GLU A 19 -0.51 -43.36 -7.57
CA GLU A 19 0.52 -44.43 -7.54
C GLU A 19 1.85 -44.04 -8.22
N ILE A 20 1.85 -43.05 -9.13
CA ILE A 20 3.07 -42.62 -9.82
C ILE A 20 3.93 -41.68 -8.94
N ALA A 21 3.34 -41.04 -7.92
CA ALA A 21 4.05 -40.08 -7.07
C ALA A 21 4.86 -40.74 -5.92
N VAL A 22 4.70 -42.04 -5.67
CA VAL A 22 5.31 -42.74 -4.53
C VAL A 22 6.69 -43.37 -4.87
N SER A 23 7.15 -43.32 -6.13
CA SER A 23 8.43 -43.95 -6.53
C SER A 23 9.61 -42.99 -6.75
N ALA A 24 9.55 -41.73 -6.29
CA ALA A 24 10.61 -40.75 -6.53
C ALA A 24 11.08 -40.03 -5.25
N ALA A 25 11.40 -40.77 -4.19
CA ALA A 25 12.04 -40.21 -3.00
C ALA A 25 12.94 -41.22 -2.29
N GLU A 26 13.95 -41.74 -2.98
CA GLU A 26 15.14 -42.34 -2.35
C GLU A 26 16.38 -41.98 -3.18
N VAL A 27 17.51 -41.83 -2.50
CA VAL A 27 18.88 -41.53 -3.00
C VAL A 27 19.27 -40.04 -3.03
N ALA A 28 19.88 -39.57 -1.93
CA ALA A 28 21.29 -39.12 -1.91
C ALA A 28 21.68 -38.51 -0.55
N GLU A 29 22.14 -39.35 0.39
CA GLU A 29 23.10 -38.94 1.43
C GLU A 29 24.52 -39.26 0.96
N GLY A 30 25.47 -38.36 1.25
CA GLY A 30 26.89 -38.68 1.32
C GLY A 30 27.80 -37.89 0.37
N SER A 31 28.54 -36.92 0.91
CA SER A 31 29.96 -37.12 1.28
C SER A 31 30.70 -35.78 1.35
N ALA A 32 31.20 -35.46 2.55
CA ALA A 32 32.11 -34.37 2.80
C ALA A 32 33.55 -34.82 2.48
N ALA A 33 34.24 -34.12 1.58
CA ALA A 33 35.68 -34.25 1.37
C ALA A 33 36.35 -32.89 1.58
N ARG A 34 37.17 -32.83 2.62
CA ARG A 34 38.02 -31.70 3.04
C ARG A 34 39.37 -31.86 2.34
N THR A 35 39.80 -30.89 1.53
CA THR A 35 41.20 -30.76 1.10
C THR A 35 41.82 -29.46 1.62
N ARG A 36 43.09 -29.62 2.01
CA ARG A 36 43.96 -28.70 2.74
C ARG A 36 44.99 -28.18 1.73
N GLY A 37 45.28 -26.88 1.68
CA GLY A 37 46.31 -26.35 0.78
C GLY A 37 46.74 -24.92 1.12
N GLN A 38 47.87 -24.80 1.81
CA GLN A 38 48.64 -23.59 2.16
C GLN A 38 49.02 -22.69 0.96
N GLY A 39 49.25 -21.39 1.19
CA GLY A 39 50.17 -20.63 0.32
C GLY A 39 50.19 -19.09 0.36
N ARG A 40 50.88 -18.52 1.35
CA ARG A 40 51.72 -17.29 1.37
C ARG A 40 51.24 -15.90 0.87
N THR A 41 51.55 -14.92 1.73
CA THR A 41 51.57 -13.45 1.56
C THR A 41 52.77 -12.95 0.71
N PRO A 42 52.79 -11.64 0.33
CA PRO A 42 53.59 -10.70 1.12
C PRO A 42 52.96 -9.30 1.37
N ASN A 43 53.55 -8.65 2.37
CA ASN A 43 53.24 -7.36 2.98
C ASN A 43 53.26 -6.13 2.05
N GLY A 44 52.48 -5.13 2.46
CA GLY A 44 52.69 -3.71 2.14
C GLY A 44 51.89 -2.79 3.06
N ARG A 45 52.38 -2.52 4.28
CA ARG A 45 51.82 -1.52 5.20
C ARG A 45 52.21 -0.10 4.77
N ARG A 46 51.26 0.83 4.80
CA ARG A 46 51.52 2.21 5.26
C ARG A 46 50.39 2.67 6.19
N ARG A 47 50.76 2.89 7.45
CA ARG A 47 50.02 3.67 8.45
C ARG A 47 50.14 5.14 8.10
N GLN A 48 49.06 5.91 8.23
CA GLN A 48 49.14 7.27 8.77
C GLN A 48 47.98 7.51 9.75
N GLN A 49 48.36 8.07 10.89
CA GLN A 49 47.54 8.34 12.06
C GLN A 49 46.70 9.61 11.89
N ALA A 50 45.58 9.63 12.62
CA ALA A 50 44.77 10.79 12.90
C ALA A 50 45.50 11.78 13.82
N VAL A 51 45.32 13.08 13.56
CA VAL A 51 45.52 14.18 14.50
C VAL A 51 44.32 15.12 14.37
N THR A 52 43.70 15.41 15.50
CA THR A 52 42.61 16.37 15.72
C THR A 52 43.16 17.77 16.00
N ASP A 53 42.52 18.83 15.51
CA ASP A 53 42.29 20.08 16.28
C ASP A 53 41.16 20.96 15.68
N PRO A 54 40.52 21.87 16.46
CA PRO A 54 39.21 22.46 16.22
C PRO A 54 39.22 23.90 15.64
N ASN A 55 38.02 24.31 15.18
CA ASN A 55 37.52 25.69 14.97
C ASN A 55 38.20 26.62 13.94
N GLY A 56 37.43 27.03 12.92
CA GLY A 56 37.74 28.21 12.10
C GLY A 56 36.89 28.33 10.84
N ALA A 57 35.72 28.97 10.95
CA ALA A 57 34.81 29.27 9.85
C ALA A 57 35.41 30.24 8.81
N VAL A 58 35.09 30.05 7.52
CA VAL A 58 35.16 31.11 6.50
C VAL A 58 33.95 31.02 5.58
N SER A 59 33.22 32.14 5.50
CA SER A 59 32.05 32.41 4.65
C SER A 59 32.50 33.00 3.30
N PHE A 60 31.78 32.67 2.21
CA PHE A 60 31.81 33.45 0.97
C PHE A 60 30.40 33.92 0.60
N VAL A 61 30.23 35.23 0.67
CA VAL A 61 29.10 36.02 0.16
C VAL A 61 29.44 36.42 -1.27
N GLN A 62 28.54 36.15 -2.23
CA GLN A 62 28.54 36.85 -3.52
C GLN A 62 27.19 37.50 -3.78
N THR A 63 27.30 38.77 -4.18
CA THR A 63 26.27 39.80 -4.18
C THR A 63 25.43 39.80 -5.45
N ALA A 64 24.13 39.99 -5.24
CA ALA A 64 23.11 40.22 -6.27
C ALA A 64 23.29 41.59 -6.95
N ARG A 65 23.11 41.64 -8.28
CA ARG A 65 22.85 42.89 -9.01
C ARG A 65 21.38 42.98 -9.41
N ARG A 66 20.70 43.98 -8.87
CA ARG A 66 19.36 44.46 -9.26
C ARG A 66 19.42 45.22 -10.58
N ARG A 67 18.46 45.00 -11.48
CA ARG A 67 17.91 46.02 -12.40
C ARG A 67 16.43 45.76 -12.69
N ARG A 68 15.63 46.83 -12.59
CA ARG A 68 14.26 47.07 -13.09
C ARG A 68 14.17 48.59 -13.33
N PRO A 69 13.14 49.14 -14.01
CA PRO A 69 12.34 48.63 -15.14
C PRO A 69 12.15 49.72 -16.23
N GLY A 70 11.51 49.39 -17.36
CA GLY A 70 11.01 50.41 -18.29
C GLY A 70 10.49 49.87 -19.64
N ALA A 71 9.17 49.84 -19.79
CA ALA A 71 8.43 49.94 -21.06
C ALA A 71 7.60 51.26 -20.98
N PRO A 72 6.81 51.72 -21.97
CA PRO A 72 6.49 51.19 -23.31
C PRO A 72 6.46 52.26 -24.44
N ALA A 73 6.22 51.87 -25.71
CA ALA A 73 5.43 52.67 -26.67
C ALA A 73 5.06 51.86 -27.93
N GLN A 74 3.76 51.86 -28.26
CA GLN A 74 3.16 51.45 -29.52
C GLN A 74 3.08 52.65 -30.48
N HIS A 75 3.20 52.45 -31.81
CA HIS A 75 2.17 52.79 -32.82
C HIS A 75 2.62 52.68 -34.30
N LYS A 76 1.65 52.27 -35.14
CA LYS A 76 1.36 52.66 -36.55
C LYS A 76 2.14 52.02 -37.73
N SER A 77 1.47 51.02 -38.32
CA SER A 77 1.03 50.91 -39.73
C SER A 77 1.30 52.10 -40.67
N LEU A 78 1.74 51.81 -41.91
CA LEU A 78 1.05 52.07 -43.20
C LEU A 78 1.89 51.53 -44.39
N LEU A 79 1.20 50.83 -45.32
CA LEU A 79 1.28 50.79 -46.82
C LEU A 79 2.59 51.17 -47.54
N SER A 80 2.98 50.71 -48.73
CA SER A 80 2.56 49.77 -49.79
C SER A 80 3.54 50.05 -50.95
N ASP A 81 4.20 49.07 -51.57
CA ASP A 81 4.62 49.24 -52.98
C ASP A 81 5.00 47.93 -53.73
N THR A 82 4.17 47.63 -54.74
CA THR A 82 4.41 47.20 -56.14
C THR A 82 5.32 46.02 -56.55
N LEU A 83 4.74 45.23 -57.48
CA LEU A 83 5.20 44.01 -58.16
C LEU A 83 6.56 44.07 -58.88
N ARG A 84 7.23 42.90 -58.96
CA ARG A 84 7.64 42.22 -60.22
C ARG A 84 7.99 40.73 -59.98
N PRO A 85 7.83 39.85 -60.98
CA PRO A 85 7.86 38.40 -60.81
C PRO A 85 9.26 37.82 -61.01
N THR A 86 9.70 36.95 -60.10
CA THR A 86 10.84 36.05 -60.32
C THR A 86 10.34 34.62 -60.25
N THR A 87 10.40 33.94 -61.39
CA THR A 87 10.25 32.49 -61.50
C THR A 87 11.40 31.82 -60.76
N VAL A 88 11.09 31.08 -59.69
CA VAL A 88 12.00 30.11 -59.09
C VAL A 88 11.21 28.82 -58.86
N GLU A 89 11.69 27.79 -59.57
CA GLU A 89 11.62 26.36 -59.30
C GLU A 89 10.58 25.85 -58.29
N ARG A 90 9.71 24.98 -58.78
CA ARG A 90 8.99 24.00 -57.96
C ARG A 90 10.02 23.07 -57.33
N ASP A 91 10.54 23.49 -56.18
CA ASP A 91 11.30 22.59 -55.34
C ASP A 91 10.33 21.65 -54.60
N GLY A 92 10.76 20.40 -54.51
CA GLY A 92 9.92 19.27 -54.14
C GLY A 92 9.16 19.53 -52.85
N ARG A 93 7.83 19.34 -52.89
CA ARG A 93 7.05 19.08 -51.68
C ARG A 93 7.58 17.77 -51.11
N PHE A 94 8.56 17.88 -50.21
CA PHE A 94 8.91 16.83 -49.29
C PHE A 94 7.62 16.46 -48.58
N LEU A 95 7.08 15.28 -48.89
CA LEU A 95 5.88 14.79 -48.27
C LEU A 95 6.17 14.75 -46.76
N SER A 96 5.44 15.58 -46.01
CA SER A 96 5.37 15.49 -44.55
C SER A 96 4.64 14.17 -44.21
N LEU A 97 5.35 13.05 -44.36
CA LEU A 97 4.86 11.69 -44.07
C LEU A 97 4.86 11.39 -42.57
N PHE A 98 5.08 12.39 -41.73
CA PHE A 98 4.92 12.27 -40.29
C PHE A 98 3.63 12.97 -39.89
N THR A 99 2.49 12.33 -40.18
CA THR A 99 1.27 12.62 -39.41
C THR A 99 1.53 12.16 -37.99
N ILE A 100 1.97 13.09 -37.14
CA ILE A 100 2.06 12.90 -35.70
C ILE A 100 0.62 12.75 -35.20
N VAL A 101 0.20 11.51 -34.96
CA VAL A 101 -1.11 11.23 -34.38
C VAL A 101 -1.03 11.63 -32.90
N GLN A 102 -1.65 12.77 -32.57
CA GLN A 102 -1.85 13.19 -31.19
C GLN A 102 -3.23 12.72 -30.73
N PHE A 103 -3.27 12.03 -29.60
CA PHE A 103 -4.49 11.68 -28.90
C PHE A 103 -4.33 12.00 -27.41
N GLN A 104 -5.44 12.11 -26.70
CA GLN A 104 -5.41 12.39 -25.28
C GLN A 104 -4.92 11.15 -24.51
N ASN A 105 -3.92 11.32 -23.64
CA ASN A 105 -3.38 10.25 -22.82
C ASN A 105 -4.40 9.84 -21.76
N GLN A 106 -5.21 8.83 -22.07
CA GLN A 106 -6.23 8.27 -21.17
C GLN A 106 -5.74 6.97 -20.52
N GLY A 107 -6.35 6.59 -19.40
CA GLY A 107 -6.13 5.26 -18.82
C GLY A 107 -6.60 4.16 -19.77
N CYS A 108 -5.91 3.02 -19.76
CA CYS A 108 -6.25 1.85 -20.55
C CYS A 108 -6.04 0.57 -19.74
N ALA A 109 -6.75 -0.50 -20.08
CA ALA A 109 -6.53 -1.82 -19.53
C ALA A 109 -5.49 -2.54 -20.39
N ALA A 110 -4.38 -2.92 -19.77
CA ALA A 110 -3.31 -3.64 -20.41
C ALA A 110 -3.66 -5.12 -20.59
N SER A 111 -3.11 -5.78 -21.62
CA SER A 111 -3.29 -7.23 -21.82
C SER A 111 -2.71 -8.07 -20.68
N SER A 112 -1.81 -7.51 -19.87
CA SER A 112 -1.27 -8.11 -18.64
C SER A 112 -2.27 -8.12 -17.47
N GLY A 113 -3.41 -7.42 -17.60
CA GLY A 113 -4.36 -7.17 -16.51
C GLY A 113 -4.07 -5.90 -15.71
N ASP A 114 -2.97 -5.19 -16.02
CA ASP A 114 -2.59 -3.94 -15.37
C ASP A 114 -3.33 -2.73 -15.94
N ASN A 115 -3.33 -1.63 -15.19
CA ASN A 115 -3.80 -0.34 -15.71
C ASN A 115 -2.60 0.42 -16.26
N GLY A 116 -2.66 0.74 -17.55
CA GLY A 116 -1.67 1.56 -18.24
C GLY A 116 -2.20 2.94 -18.60
N THR A 117 -1.35 3.70 -19.29
CA THR A 117 -1.72 4.94 -19.97
C THR A 117 -1.59 4.72 -21.47
N CYS A 118 -2.61 5.13 -22.23
CA CYS A 118 -2.58 5.07 -23.67
C CYS A 118 -1.57 6.11 -24.19
N LEU A 119 -0.49 5.65 -24.81
CA LEU A 119 0.60 6.46 -25.37
C LEU A 119 0.94 5.97 -26.78
N THR A 120 1.64 6.78 -27.56
CA THR A 120 2.25 6.24 -28.80
C THR A 120 3.30 5.19 -28.45
N SER A 121 3.58 4.27 -29.36
CA SER A 121 4.62 3.25 -29.13
C SER A 121 5.98 3.89 -28.85
N ALA A 122 6.31 4.99 -29.53
CA ALA A 122 7.56 5.71 -29.32
C ALA A 122 7.61 6.35 -27.92
N GLU A 123 6.58 7.11 -27.53
CA GLU A 123 6.54 7.73 -26.19
C GLU A 123 6.58 6.70 -25.05
N CYS A 124 5.94 5.55 -25.23
CA CYS A 124 5.97 4.48 -24.24
C CYS A 124 7.40 3.97 -24.05
N SER A 125 8.09 3.64 -25.14
CA SER A 125 9.47 3.16 -25.11
C SER A 125 10.46 4.22 -24.62
N ASP A 126 10.31 5.48 -25.05
CA ASP A 126 11.17 6.60 -24.67
C ASP A 126 11.10 6.90 -23.17
N ARG A 127 9.96 6.62 -22.53
CA ARG A 127 9.75 6.77 -21.09
C ARG A 127 10.06 5.50 -20.29
N GLY A 128 10.55 4.45 -20.95
CA GLY A 128 10.90 3.17 -20.31
C GLY A 128 9.69 2.33 -19.89
N GLY A 129 8.51 2.57 -20.48
CA GLY A 129 7.32 1.75 -20.26
C GLY A 129 7.29 0.52 -21.18
N VAL A 130 6.41 -0.41 -20.84
CA VAL A 130 6.16 -1.65 -21.60
C VAL A 130 4.82 -1.55 -22.30
N ALA A 131 4.82 -1.73 -23.62
CA ALA A 131 3.60 -1.79 -24.42
C ALA A 131 2.83 -3.10 -24.16
N SER A 132 1.57 -2.99 -23.73
CA SER A 132 0.75 -4.14 -23.32
C SER A 132 -0.67 -4.03 -23.89
N GLY A 133 -0.80 -4.23 -25.20
CA GLY A 133 -2.07 -4.19 -25.94
C GLY A 133 -2.33 -2.84 -26.65
N PRO A 134 -3.22 -2.81 -27.65
CA PRO A 134 -3.54 -1.59 -28.39
C PRO A 134 -4.53 -0.70 -27.64
N CYS A 135 -4.48 0.60 -27.90
CA CYS A 135 -5.46 1.59 -27.40
C CYS A 135 -5.70 2.68 -28.45
N ALA A 136 -6.61 3.63 -28.17
CA ALA A 136 -6.98 4.71 -29.09
C ALA A 136 -7.26 4.20 -30.52
N ASN A 137 -8.13 3.19 -30.66
CA ASN A 137 -8.47 2.55 -31.95
C ASN A 137 -7.26 2.03 -32.74
N GLY A 138 -6.17 1.64 -32.05
CA GLY A 138 -4.97 1.08 -32.64
C GLY A 138 -3.89 2.11 -32.99
N TYR A 139 -4.13 3.40 -32.74
CA TYR A 139 -3.10 4.43 -32.92
C TYR A 139 -2.09 4.49 -31.77
N GLY A 140 -2.41 3.89 -30.62
CA GLY A 140 -1.55 3.85 -29.44
C GLY A 140 -1.39 2.45 -28.86
N VAL A 141 -0.50 2.35 -27.87
CA VAL A 141 -0.29 1.18 -27.04
C VAL A 141 -0.66 1.50 -25.59
N CYS A 142 -1.20 0.51 -24.88
CA CYS A 142 -1.40 0.63 -23.45
C CYS A 142 -0.06 0.48 -22.73
N CYS A 143 0.50 1.60 -22.29
CA CYS A 143 1.83 1.66 -21.72
C CYS A 143 1.79 1.45 -20.20
N VAL A 144 2.55 0.46 -19.72
CA VAL A 144 2.67 0.12 -18.29
C VAL A 144 4.07 0.45 -17.81
N PHE A 145 4.18 1.20 -16.73
CA PHE A 145 5.47 1.53 -16.11
C PHE A 145 5.77 0.57 -14.97
N LEU A 146 6.89 -0.13 -15.06
CA LEU A 146 7.41 -1.02 -14.03
C LEU A 146 8.70 -0.43 -13.47
N ALA A 147 8.88 -0.51 -12.16
CA ALA A 147 10.14 -0.17 -11.50
C ALA A 147 10.52 -1.24 -10.47
N THR A 148 11.81 -1.44 -10.27
CA THR A 148 12.37 -2.39 -9.30
C THR A 148 13.49 -1.76 -8.47
N CYS A 149 14.16 -2.57 -7.66
CA CYS A 149 15.15 -2.13 -6.68
C CYS A 149 16.27 -1.26 -7.30
N GLY A 150 16.62 -0.18 -6.61
CA GLY A 150 17.67 0.77 -6.98
C GLY A 150 17.25 1.80 -8.03
N GLN A 151 16.05 1.70 -8.59
CA GLN A 151 15.57 2.64 -9.60
C GLN A 151 14.92 3.88 -8.97
N SER A 152 14.62 4.84 -9.84
CA SER A 152 13.76 5.97 -9.49
C SER A 152 12.69 6.14 -10.56
N THR A 153 11.51 6.59 -10.16
CA THR A 153 10.41 6.88 -11.08
C THR A 153 9.82 8.26 -10.82
N LYS A 154 9.33 8.90 -11.88
CA LYS A 154 8.45 10.07 -11.83
C LYS A 154 7.15 9.83 -12.57
N GLU A 155 6.98 8.67 -13.20
CA GLU A 155 5.83 8.37 -14.04
C GLU A 155 4.63 8.04 -13.14
N ASN A 156 3.46 8.54 -13.52
CA ASN A 156 2.25 8.34 -12.74
C ASN A 156 1.74 6.90 -12.88
N CYS A 157 1.28 6.29 -11.78
CA CYS A 157 0.80 4.91 -11.72
C CYS A 157 1.86 3.89 -12.15
N THR A 158 3.10 4.06 -11.67
CA THR A 158 4.19 3.07 -11.79
C THR A 158 3.96 1.90 -10.86
N TYR A 159 4.25 0.67 -11.28
CA TYR A 159 4.22 -0.52 -10.45
C TYR A 159 5.62 -0.84 -9.91
N PHE A 160 5.78 -0.80 -8.59
CA PHE A 160 6.98 -1.24 -7.90
C PHE A 160 6.91 -2.75 -7.65
N VAL A 161 7.80 -3.50 -8.29
CA VAL A 161 7.82 -4.96 -8.26
C VAL A 161 9.13 -5.52 -7.74
N ASN A 162 9.09 -6.74 -7.19
CA ASN A 162 10.28 -7.45 -6.78
C ASN A 162 11.22 -7.75 -7.95
N GLN A 163 12.51 -7.94 -7.64
CA GLN A 163 13.45 -8.48 -8.62
C GLN A 163 12.96 -9.85 -9.10
N GLY A 164 12.94 -10.05 -10.41
CA GLY A 164 12.47 -11.30 -11.03
C GLY A 164 10.95 -11.45 -11.15
N TYR A 165 10.16 -10.40 -10.87
CA TYR A 165 8.72 -10.40 -11.09
C TYR A 165 8.35 -10.87 -12.51
N PRO A 166 7.31 -11.70 -12.71
CA PRO A 166 6.28 -12.13 -11.75
C PRO A 166 6.66 -13.32 -10.86
N GLY A 167 7.90 -13.82 -10.95
CA GLY A 167 8.39 -14.87 -10.06
C GLY A 167 8.60 -14.36 -8.62
N PRO A 168 8.62 -15.28 -7.63
CA PRO A 168 8.91 -14.90 -6.26
C PRO A 168 10.38 -14.49 -6.08
N TYR A 169 10.63 -13.66 -5.06
CA TYR A 169 11.95 -13.23 -4.62
C TYR A 169 12.29 -13.88 -3.27
N ASP A 170 13.39 -14.61 -3.23
CA ASP A 170 13.86 -15.29 -2.00
C ASP A 170 15.15 -14.69 -1.41
N GLY A 171 15.59 -13.55 -1.95
CA GLY A 171 16.80 -12.89 -1.48
C GLY A 171 16.62 -12.15 -0.15
N THR A 172 17.74 -11.92 0.52
CA THR A 172 17.85 -11.02 1.68
C THR A 172 18.55 -9.73 1.26
N GLY A 173 18.11 -8.59 1.75
CA GLY A 173 18.72 -7.30 1.45
C GLY A 173 17.72 -6.15 1.53
N SER A 174 18.06 -5.03 0.89
CA SER A 174 17.17 -3.87 0.78
C SER A 174 16.84 -3.62 -0.70
N CYS A 175 15.55 -3.57 -0.99
CA CYS A 175 15.01 -3.20 -2.28
C CYS A 175 14.32 -1.85 -2.15
N GLN A 176 15.05 -0.79 -2.52
CA GLN A 176 14.54 0.58 -2.47
C GLN A 176 14.07 1.05 -3.84
N LEU A 177 12.96 1.79 -3.88
CA LEU A 177 12.54 2.60 -5.03
C LEU A 177 12.40 4.06 -4.59
N THR A 178 12.97 4.97 -5.40
CA THR A 178 12.83 6.42 -5.18
C THR A 178 11.73 7.00 -6.05
N ILE A 179 10.75 7.66 -5.44
CA ILE A 179 9.63 8.29 -6.11
C ILE A 179 9.87 9.80 -6.17
N ASN A 180 9.82 10.35 -7.37
CA ASN A 180 9.87 11.78 -7.64
C ASN A 180 8.51 12.25 -8.13
N LYS A 181 8.16 13.50 -7.81
CA LYS A 181 6.94 14.11 -8.33
C LYS A 181 7.02 14.25 -9.85
N ALA A 182 5.95 13.88 -10.53
CA ALA A 182 5.74 14.16 -11.95
C ALA A 182 5.60 15.68 -12.21
N HIS A 183 5.06 16.40 -11.23
CA HIS A 183 4.74 17.82 -11.32
C HIS A 183 4.78 18.49 -9.93
N PRO A 184 5.10 19.78 -9.80
CA PRO A 184 5.09 20.50 -8.52
C PRO A 184 3.74 20.49 -7.78
N ASP A 185 2.64 20.38 -8.52
CA ASP A 185 1.26 20.30 -8.00
C ASP A 185 0.90 18.89 -7.47
N ILE A 186 1.83 17.95 -7.39
CA ILE A 186 1.59 16.67 -6.72
C ILE A 186 1.77 16.84 -5.21
N CYS A 187 0.72 16.52 -4.46
CA CYS A 187 0.70 16.61 -3.00
C CYS A 187 0.76 15.25 -2.30
N GLN A 188 0.38 14.17 -2.96
CA GLN A 188 0.25 12.87 -2.31
C GLN A 188 0.51 11.73 -3.29
N PHE A 189 1.04 10.63 -2.79
CA PHE A 189 1.16 9.36 -3.48
C PHE A 189 0.17 8.38 -2.86
N ARG A 190 -0.61 7.71 -3.71
CA ARG A 190 -1.42 6.57 -3.32
C ARG A 190 -0.68 5.30 -3.71
N LEU A 191 -0.41 4.47 -2.71
CA LEU A 191 0.18 3.15 -2.85
C LEU A 191 -0.96 2.14 -2.74
N ASP A 192 -1.28 1.44 -3.82
CA ASP A 192 -2.21 0.32 -3.81
C ASP A 192 -1.41 -0.99 -3.83
N PHE A 193 -1.69 -1.90 -2.88
CA PHE A 193 -0.97 -3.17 -2.74
C PHE A 193 -1.66 -4.27 -3.55
N ASP A 194 -1.50 -4.23 -4.87
CA ASP A 194 -2.04 -5.25 -5.78
C ASP A 194 -1.56 -6.65 -5.41
N GLN A 195 -0.26 -6.77 -5.09
CA GLN A 195 0.34 -7.94 -4.46
C GLN A 195 1.31 -7.48 -3.38
N PHE A 196 1.24 -8.10 -2.22
CA PHE A 196 2.09 -7.84 -1.07
C PHE A 196 2.05 -9.08 -0.17
N ASN A 197 3.07 -9.93 -0.32
CA ASN A 197 3.31 -11.09 0.51
C ASN A 197 4.82 -11.16 0.82
N ILE A 198 5.18 -10.80 2.05
CA ILE A 198 6.52 -10.95 2.61
C ILE A 198 6.43 -11.72 3.93
N ALA A 199 7.56 -12.11 4.52
CA ALA A 199 7.53 -12.82 5.79
C ALA A 199 6.74 -12.01 6.83
N GLY A 200 5.87 -12.70 7.58
CA GLY A 200 5.05 -12.10 8.62
C GLY A 200 5.86 -11.65 9.83
N PRO A 201 5.19 -11.05 10.83
CA PRO A 201 5.85 -10.72 12.08
C PRO A 201 6.27 -11.99 12.83
N GLU A 202 7.19 -11.85 13.79
CA GLU A 202 7.49 -12.94 14.70
C GLU A 202 6.30 -13.26 15.64
N PRO A 203 6.17 -14.49 16.15
CA PRO A 203 4.93 -14.94 16.78
C PRO A 203 4.75 -14.58 18.27
N VAL A 204 5.72 -13.92 18.90
CA VAL A 204 5.75 -13.58 20.34
C VAL A 204 5.27 -12.16 20.59
N ASP A 205 5.88 -11.17 19.96
CA ASP A 205 5.60 -9.75 20.12
C ASP A 205 5.05 -9.11 18.84
N HIS A 206 4.63 -9.93 17.87
CA HIS A 206 4.13 -9.55 16.55
C HIS A 206 4.91 -8.41 15.85
N MET A 207 6.23 -8.42 16.05
CA MET A 207 7.14 -7.45 15.45
C MET A 207 7.60 -7.90 14.06
N CYS A 208 7.59 -6.99 13.09
CA CYS A 208 8.15 -7.23 11.76
C CYS A 208 9.68 -7.24 11.78
N ASN A 209 10.32 -8.27 12.34
CA ASN A 209 11.77 -8.29 12.52
C ASN A 209 12.53 -8.86 11.31
N SER A 210 11.91 -9.78 10.55
CA SER A 210 12.56 -10.41 9.38
C SER A 210 12.39 -9.58 8.12
N ASP A 211 11.13 -9.40 7.68
CA ASP A 211 10.82 -8.58 6.52
C ASP A 211 10.05 -7.33 6.94
N GLN A 212 10.31 -6.21 6.27
CA GLN A 212 9.67 -4.93 6.52
C GLN A 212 9.46 -4.20 5.20
N PHE A 213 8.28 -3.60 5.04
CA PHE A 213 8.06 -2.50 4.12
C PHE A 213 8.07 -1.19 4.88
N ILE A 214 8.91 -0.26 4.43
CA ILE A 214 9.14 1.03 5.07
C ILE A 214 8.94 2.13 4.03
N VAL A 215 8.24 3.18 4.43
CA VAL A 215 8.10 4.42 3.65
C VAL A 215 8.86 5.53 4.35
N ALA A 216 9.68 6.27 3.60
CA ALA A 216 10.42 7.42 4.13
C ALA A 216 10.26 8.65 3.21
N GLY A 217 10.42 9.84 3.79
CA GLY A 217 10.33 11.12 3.07
C GLY A 217 8.90 11.69 2.92
N GLY A 218 7.88 11.00 3.44
CA GLY A 218 6.49 11.47 3.52
C GLY A 218 5.99 11.68 4.95
N ASN A 219 4.68 11.57 5.17
CA ASN A 219 4.11 11.50 6.53
C ASN A 219 4.57 10.23 7.25
N PRO A 220 4.58 10.21 8.60
CA PRO A 220 4.89 9.01 9.37
C PRO A 220 3.97 7.85 8.97
N ALA A 221 4.58 6.72 8.61
CA ALA A 221 3.91 5.46 8.33
C ALA A 221 4.64 4.35 9.10
N PRO A 222 3.91 3.47 9.82
CA PRO A 222 4.53 2.35 10.51
C PRO A 222 5.10 1.35 9.49
N ALA A 223 6.15 0.63 9.90
CA ALA A 223 6.62 -0.50 9.12
C ALA A 223 5.56 -1.61 9.13
N ILE A 224 5.35 -2.25 7.98
CA ILE A 224 4.39 -3.36 7.84
C ILE A 224 5.06 -4.59 7.24
N CYS A 225 4.50 -5.77 7.52
CA CYS A 225 4.96 -7.05 6.99
C CYS A 225 3.80 -8.03 6.80
N GLY A 226 4.11 -9.24 6.35
CA GLY A 226 3.11 -10.28 6.07
C GLY A 226 2.28 -10.02 4.82
N ILE A 227 0.97 -10.30 4.89
CA ILE A 227 0.05 -10.28 3.74
C ILE A 227 -0.79 -9.01 3.77
N ASN A 228 -0.67 -8.18 2.73
CA ASN A 228 -1.38 -6.89 2.65
C ASN A 228 -2.08 -6.66 1.30
N ASN A 229 -2.38 -7.73 0.56
CA ASN A 229 -3.09 -7.65 -0.72
C ASN A 229 -4.40 -6.85 -0.59
N GLY A 230 -4.61 -5.89 -1.48
CA GLY A 230 -5.80 -5.06 -1.53
C GLY A 230 -5.87 -3.94 -0.48
N ASN A 231 -4.88 -3.82 0.41
CA ASN A 231 -4.72 -2.64 1.25
C ASN A 231 -4.06 -1.50 0.45
N HIS A 232 -4.00 -0.32 1.06
CA HIS A 232 -3.37 0.86 0.47
C HIS A 232 -2.78 1.79 1.53
N MET A 233 -1.92 2.71 1.07
CA MET A 233 -1.37 3.80 1.87
C MET A 233 -1.45 5.12 1.10
N TYR A 234 -1.74 6.21 1.81
CA TYR A 234 -1.61 7.58 1.32
C TYR A 234 -0.38 8.23 1.95
N ILE A 235 0.54 8.67 1.11
CA ILE A 235 1.83 9.23 1.49
C ILE A 235 1.95 10.67 1.00
N ASP A 236 2.12 11.61 1.91
CA ASP A 236 2.29 13.01 1.57
C ASP A 236 3.62 13.23 0.84
N ALA A 237 3.56 13.96 -0.28
CA ALA A 237 4.71 14.21 -1.15
C ALA A 237 5.50 15.47 -0.73
N GLY A 238 5.14 16.11 0.39
CA GLY A 238 5.74 17.36 0.87
C GLY A 238 5.47 18.57 -0.03
N VAL A 239 6.01 19.73 0.34
CA VAL A 239 5.88 20.99 -0.43
C VAL A 239 7.07 21.14 -1.40
N GLY A 240 6.83 21.66 -2.60
CA GLY A 240 7.87 21.92 -3.59
C GLY A 240 8.32 20.67 -4.36
N ASN A 241 9.53 20.70 -4.92
CA ASN A 241 10.04 19.71 -5.89
C ASN A 241 11.13 18.78 -5.35
N THR A 242 11.60 18.96 -4.11
CA THR A 242 12.90 18.41 -3.65
C THR A 242 12.81 17.34 -2.56
N ASN A 243 11.64 16.78 -2.29
CA ASN A 243 11.46 15.77 -1.24
C ASN A 243 11.08 14.43 -1.89
N PRO A 244 12.05 13.63 -2.36
CA PRO A 244 11.74 12.31 -2.87
C PRO A 244 11.23 11.42 -1.73
N VAL A 245 10.19 10.65 -2.03
CA VAL A 245 9.69 9.60 -1.13
C VAL A 245 10.38 8.30 -1.52
N THR A 246 10.86 7.53 -0.55
CA THR A 246 11.44 6.21 -0.81
C THR A 246 10.55 5.11 -0.24
N LEU A 247 10.34 4.08 -1.05
CA LEU A 247 9.71 2.83 -0.63
C LEU A 247 10.80 1.78 -0.49
N ASN A 248 10.83 1.06 0.62
CA ASN A 248 11.89 0.09 0.87
C ASN A 248 11.30 -1.22 1.39
N PHE A 249 11.53 -2.30 0.65
CA PHE A 249 11.39 -3.65 1.17
C PHE A 249 12.74 -4.10 1.73
N VAL A 250 12.83 -4.25 3.04
CA VAL A 250 13.98 -4.85 3.73
C VAL A 250 13.62 -6.30 4.02
N THR A 251 14.41 -7.24 3.52
CA THR A 251 14.16 -8.67 3.64
C THR A 251 15.31 -9.37 4.34
N SER A 252 14.99 -10.27 5.27
CA SER A 252 15.99 -11.03 6.01
C SER A 252 15.39 -12.34 6.53
N GLY A 253 16.21 -13.16 7.22
CA GLY A 253 15.77 -14.41 7.80
C GLY A 253 15.79 -15.59 6.80
N PRO A 254 15.00 -16.65 7.06
CA PRO A 254 15.00 -17.87 6.26
C PRO A 254 14.41 -17.65 4.85
N SER A 255 14.51 -18.69 4.03
CA SER A 255 13.89 -18.73 2.70
C SER A 255 12.37 -18.52 2.83
N PHE A 256 11.83 -17.59 2.05
CA PHE A 256 10.42 -17.25 1.96
C PHE A 256 10.12 -16.75 0.52
N PRO A 257 9.07 -17.26 -0.15
CA PRO A 257 8.72 -16.87 -1.50
C PRO A 257 8.01 -15.51 -1.52
N ARG A 258 8.78 -14.42 -1.40
CA ARG A 258 8.24 -13.05 -1.33
C ARG A 258 7.72 -12.63 -2.69
N ASN A 259 6.64 -11.89 -2.73
CA ASN A 259 6.14 -11.30 -3.97
C ASN A 259 5.46 -9.97 -3.65
N TRP A 260 5.81 -8.92 -4.40
CA TRP A 260 5.14 -7.64 -4.26
C TRP A 260 4.98 -6.94 -5.60
N LYS A 261 3.86 -6.23 -5.70
CA LYS A 261 3.48 -5.33 -6.77
C LYS A 261 2.68 -4.21 -6.14
N VAL A 262 3.34 -3.06 -5.94
CA VAL A 262 2.74 -1.86 -5.36
C VAL A 262 2.51 -0.85 -6.47
N LYS A 263 1.26 -0.49 -6.73
CA LYS A 263 0.91 0.54 -7.71
C LYS A 263 1.00 1.91 -7.06
N ILE A 264 1.76 2.81 -7.68
CA ILE A 264 2.09 4.13 -7.15
C ILE A 264 1.46 5.20 -8.04
N CYS A 265 0.30 5.71 -7.64
CA CYS A 265 -0.36 6.81 -8.35
C CYS A 265 -0.13 8.15 -7.63
N GLN A 266 0.08 9.20 -8.40
CA GLN A 266 0.33 10.55 -7.93
C GLN A 266 -0.97 11.36 -7.93
N ILE A 267 -1.25 12.03 -6.81
CA ILE A 267 -2.47 12.79 -6.57
C ILE A 267 -2.14 14.29 -6.58
N PRO A 268 -2.73 15.06 -7.51
CA PRO A 268 -2.60 16.51 -7.52
C PRO A 268 -3.27 17.16 -6.30
N CYS A 269 -2.72 18.29 -5.87
CA CYS A 269 -3.12 19.02 -4.66
C CYS A 269 -4.60 19.44 -4.67
N ASN A 270 -5.11 19.82 -5.85
CA ASN A 270 -6.45 20.38 -6.03
C ASN A 270 -7.47 19.36 -6.53
N THR A 271 -7.46 18.15 -5.94
CA THR A 271 -8.38 17.07 -6.33
C THR A 271 -9.27 16.65 -5.16
N ILE A 272 -10.51 16.27 -5.47
CA ILE A 272 -11.51 15.86 -4.48
C ILE A 272 -11.24 14.46 -3.88
N TYR A 273 -10.34 13.70 -4.50
CA TYR A 273 -9.97 12.34 -4.10
C TYR A 273 -8.62 12.27 -3.39
N ARG A 274 -8.03 13.43 -3.08
CA ARG A 274 -6.90 13.54 -2.17
C ARG A 274 -7.36 13.19 -0.75
N ALA A 275 -6.60 12.35 -0.06
CA ALA A 275 -6.86 12.05 1.34
C ALA A 275 -6.56 13.27 2.22
N GLU A 276 -7.32 13.40 3.31
CA GLU A 276 -7.08 14.41 4.34
C GLU A 276 -5.71 14.20 5.01
N GLU A 277 -5.14 15.27 5.55
CA GLU A 277 -3.83 15.22 6.21
C GLU A 277 -3.87 14.32 7.46
N GLY A 278 -2.84 13.49 7.61
CA GLY A 278 -2.75 12.51 8.70
C GLY A 278 -3.55 11.22 8.49
N CYS A 279 -4.17 11.02 7.32
CA CYS A 279 -4.84 9.78 6.96
C CYS A 279 -3.88 8.86 6.20
N LEU A 280 -3.52 7.72 6.78
CA LEU A 280 -2.69 6.73 6.10
C LEU A 280 -3.55 5.80 5.24
N GLN A 281 -4.72 5.40 5.73
CA GLN A 281 -5.75 4.77 4.90
C GLN A 281 -6.88 5.77 4.69
N TYR A 282 -7.33 5.92 3.45
CA TYR A 282 -8.47 6.77 3.09
C TYR A 282 -9.49 5.99 2.27
N PHE A 283 -10.73 6.01 2.73
CA PHE A 283 -11.86 5.34 2.12
C PHE A 283 -12.90 6.36 1.65
N THR A 284 -13.66 6.01 0.63
CA THR A 284 -14.71 6.85 0.05
C THR A 284 -15.98 6.03 -0.18
N GLY A 285 -17.11 6.69 -0.44
CA GLY A 285 -18.38 6.03 -0.61
C GLY A 285 -19.13 5.84 0.71
N VAL A 286 -20.43 5.54 0.58
CA VAL A 286 -21.36 5.40 1.71
C VAL A 286 -21.11 4.16 2.55
N SER A 287 -20.42 3.16 2.00
CA SER A 287 -20.07 1.93 2.70
C SER A 287 -18.76 1.36 2.18
N GLY A 288 -18.07 0.61 3.02
CA GLY A 288 -16.83 -0.06 2.64
C GLY A 288 -16.31 -0.96 3.74
N GLN A 289 -15.11 -1.50 3.54
CA GLN A 289 -14.45 -2.40 4.47
C GLN A 289 -13.06 -1.87 4.80
N ILE A 290 -12.75 -1.83 6.09
CA ILE A 290 -11.47 -1.40 6.65
C ILE A 290 -10.80 -2.62 7.24
N LYS A 291 -9.52 -2.80 6.94
CA LYS A 291 -8.68 -3.84 7.54
C LYS A 291 -7.42 -3.21 8.13
N SER A 292 -7.00 -3.69 9.29
CA SER A 292 -5.63 -3.43 9.75
C SER A 292 -4.62 -4.08 8.80
N TYR A 293 -3.41 -3.54 8.75
CA TYR A 293 -2.31 -4.21 8.06
C TYR A 293 -2.07 -5.61 8.64
N ASN A 294 -1.69 -6.54 7.77
CA ASN A 294 -1.52 -7.98 8.04
C ASN A 294 -2.77 -8.71 8.59
N TYR A 295 -3.96 -8.11 8.50
CA TYR A 295 -5.19 -8.84 8.83
C TYR A 295 -5.45 -9.94 7.81
N ASP A 296 -5.49 -11.18 8.28
CA ASP A 296 -5.90 -12.36 7.52
C ASP A 296 -6.73 -13.29 8.43
N PRO A 297 -7.92 -13.75 7.99
CA PRO A 297 -8.80 -14.59 8.81
C PRO A 297 -8.27 -16.01 9.02
N GLY A 298 -7.28 -16.47 8.27
CA GLY A 298 -6.68 -17.79 8.44
C GLY A 298 -5.51 -17.77 9.43
N ALA A 299 -4.55 -16.87 9.19
CA ALA A 299 -3.24 -16.89 9.84
C ALA A 299 -2.66 -15.49 10.13
N GLY A 300 -3.45 -14.42 10.01
CA GLY A 300 -2.98 -13.06 10.29
C GLY A 300 -2.57 -12.88 11.75
N LEU A 301 -1.55 -12.05 11.97
CA LEU A 301 -1.16 -11.56 13.29
C LEU A 301 -1.24 -10.04 13.25
N GLN A 302 -1.88 -9.46 14.26
CA GLN A 302 -1.87 -8.01 14.46
C GLN A 302 -0.43 -7.52 14.49
N LEU A 303 -0.11 -6.51 13.70
CA LEU A 303 1.21 -5.92 13.78
C LEU A 303 1.34 -5.04 15.02
N SER A 304 2.49 -5.16 15.70
CA SER A 304 2.87 -4.28 16.80
C SER A 304 3.51 -2.99 16.28
N LYS A 305 3.63 -1.98 17.16
CA LYS A 305 4.13 -0.63 16.89
C LYS A 305 3.43 0.08 15.73
N GLN A 306 2.12 -0.10 15.64
CA GLN A 306 1.31 0.59 14.65
C GLN A 306 0.72 1.85 15.30
N ASP A 307 0.90 2.99 14.65
CA ASP A 307 0.21 4.23 15.01
C ASP A 307 -0.14 4.96 13.71
N TYR A 308 -1.42 4.89 13.33
CA TYR A 308 -1.89 5.51 12.10
C TYR A 308 -3.39 5.79 12.18
N SER A 309 -3.87 6.64 11.27
CA SER A 309 -5.30 6.90 11.13
C SER A 309 -5.88 6.35 9.85
N VAL A 310 -7.11 5.86 9.99
CA VAL A 310 -8.00 5.50 8.91
C VAL A 310 -9.07 6.58 8.80
N CYS A 311 -9.27 7.12 7.61
CA CYS A 311 -10.24 8.17 7.38
C CYS A 311 -11.25 7.74 6.33
N ILE A 312 -12.50 8.16 6.52
CA ILE A 312 -13.59 7.91 5.59
C ILE A 312 -14.14 9.25 5.13
N ARG A 313 -14.10 9.53 3.83
CA ARG A 313 -14.68 10.74 3.25
C ARG A 313 -16.16 10.78 3.56
N MET A 314 -16.61 11.86 4.20
CA MET A 314 -18.03 12.08 4.40
C MET A 314 -18.74 12.30 3.06
N GLU A 315 -19.80 11.54 2.82
CA GLU A 315 -20.67 11.76 1.67
C GLU A 315 -21.71 12.84 2.00
N ARG A 316 -22.17 13.57 0.98
CA ARG A 316 -23.18 14.63 1.17
C ARG A 316 -24.45 14.05 1.80
N ASN A 317 -25.00 14.76 2.79
CA ASN A 317 -26.19 14.37 3.55
C ASN A 317 -26.02 13.16 4.49
N PHE A 318 -24.79 12.82 4.87
CA PHE A 318 -24.50 11.82 5.89
C PHE A 318 -23.93 12.48 7.15
N CYS A 319 -24.48 12.13 8.31
CA CYS A 319 -24.18 12.77 9.60
C CYS A 319 -23.65 11.81 10.68
N GLY A 320 -23.75 10.50 10.46
CA GLY A 320 -23.13 9.49 11.32
C GLY A 320 -22.48 8.37 10.53
N ILE A 321 -21.80 7.48 11.21
CA ILE A 321 -21.18 6.30 10.64
C ILE A 321 -21.35 5.12 11.59
N GLN A 322 -21.78 3.99 11.04
CA GLN A 322 -21.85 2.73 11.75
C GLN A 322 -20.72 1.82 11.33
N TYR A 323 -20.18 1.06 12.27
CA TYR A 323 -19.17 0.04 12.07
C TYR A 323 -19.69 -1.30 12.58
N THR A 324 -19.38 -2.36 11.85
CA THR A 324 -19.67 -3.75 12.22
C THR A 324 -18.43 -4.59 11.97
N ALA A 325 -18.13 -5.53 12.87
CA ALA A 325 -17.09 -6.52 12.59
C ALA A 325 -17.45 -7.32 11.33
N CYS A 326 -16.46 -7.54 10.46
CA CYS A 326 -16.66 -8.38 9.29
C CYS A 326 -17.10 -9.79 9.68
N PRO A 327 -17.81 -10.53 8.80
CA PRO A 327 -17.99 -11.96 8.99
C PRO A 327 -16.63 -12.66 9.04
N ASP A 328 -16.35 -13.37 10.13
CA ASP A 328 -15.14 -14.18 10.27
C ASP A 328 -15.41 -15.60 9.77
N THR A 329 -15.37 -15.76 8.46
CA THR A 329 -15.47 -17.07 7.82
C THR A 329 -14.11 -17.49 7.31
N VAL A 330 -13.56 -18.56 7.87
CA VAL A 330 -12.35 -19.20 7.38
C VAL A 330 -12.76 -20.17 6.27
N CYS A 331 -12.24 -19.99 5.06
CA CYS A 331 -12.43 -20.95 3.98
C CYS A 331 -11.39 -22.06 4.12
N VAL A 332 -11.81 -23.27 4.50
CA VAL A 332 -10.95 -24.45 4.54
C VAL A 332 -11.52 -25.47 3.55
N PHE A 333 -10.73 -25.90 2.56
CA PHE A 333 -11.13 -26.87 1.52
C PHE A 333 -12.46 -26.57 0.80
N ASN A 334 -12.67 -25.34 0.32
CA ASN A 334 -13.94 -24.90 -0.31
C ASN A 334 -15.21 -25.04 0.58
N ALA A 335 -15.04 -25.20 1.89
CA ALA A 335 -16.11 -25.10 2.88
C ALA A 335 -15.94 -23.81 3.71
N ARG A 336 -17.05 -23.09 3.90
CA ARG A 336 -17.11 -21.90 4.76
C ARG A 336 -17.18 -22.38 6.22
N TYR A 337 -16.07 -22.33 6.94
CA TYR A 337 -15.99 -22.67 8.35
C TYR A 337 -16.12 -21.38 9.18
N ILE A 338 -17.14 -21.30 10.02
CA ILE A 338 -17.13 -20.33 11.12
C ILE A 338 -16.02 -20.79 12.07
N SER A 339 -15.17 -19.88 12.55
CA SER A 339 -14.04 -20.23 13.41
C SER A 339 -14.41 -21.23 14.53
N VAL A 340 -13.42 -21.99 14.99
CA VAL A 340 -13.58 -23.00 16.06
C VAL A 340 -14.33 -22.36 17.24
N ASN A 341 -15.48 -22.93 17.61
CA ASN A 341 -16.39 -22.47 18.67
C ASN A 341 -17.36 -21.32 18.33
N ASN A 342 -17.68 -21.05 17.06
CA ASN A 342 -18.66 -20.02 16.65
C ASN A 342 -18.26 -18.60 17.10
N ARG A 343 -16.97 -18.27 16.99
CA ARG A 343 -16.43 -16.96 17.38
C ARG A 343 -15.96 -16.18 16.19
N THR A 344 -15.84 -14.88 16.33
CA THR A 344 -15.30 -14.04 15.27
C THR A 344 -13.99 -13.42 15.71
N HIS A 345 -12.90 -13.76 15.03
CA HIS A 345 -11.60 -13.08 15.10
C HIS A 345 -11.51 -11.92 14.09
N ALA A 346 -12.66 -11.43 13.61
CA ALA A 346 -12.74 -10.23 12.79
C ALA A 346 -12.38 -8.95 13.56
N PHE A 347 -12.36 -9.01 14.90
CA PHE A 347 -11.83 -7.95 15.74
C PHE A 347 -11.17 -8.57 16.95
N SER A 348 -9.84 -8.53 16.99
CA SER A 348 -9.05 -8.99 18.12
C SER A 348 -7.80 -8.15 18.22
N LEU A 349 -7.80 -7.27 19.23
CA LEU A 349 -6.71 -6.35 19.51
C LEU A 349 -5.91 -6.68 20.77
N SER A 350 -6.58 -7.23 21.77
CA SER A 350 -5.98 -7.54 23.07
C SER A 350 -6.65 -8.76 23.68
N GLY A 351 -5.99 -9.36 24.66
CA GLY A 351 -6.37 -10.60 25.32
C GLY A 351 -5.87 -11.84 24.59
N ASN A 352 -6.09 -12.99 25.21
CA ASN A 352 -5.65 -14.27 24.70
C ASN A 352 -6.74 -14.94 23.86
N THR A 353 -6.62 -14.82 22.54
CA THR A 353 -7.56 -15.41 21.57
C THR A 353 -7.17 -16.81 21.10
N GLN A 354 -6.02 -17.34 21.55
CA GLN A 354 -5.63 -18.74 21.33
C GLN A 354 -6.40 -19.71 22.24
N GLY A 355 -6.92 -19.21 23.37
CA GLY A 355 -7.67 -20.01 24.32
C GLY A 355 -9.05 -20.47 23.82
N GLN A 356 -9.63 -21.43 24.54
CA GLN A 356 -10.99 -21.91 24.24
C GLN A 356 -12.10 -21.00 24.75
N ASN A 357 -11.84 -19.83 25.32
CA ASN A 357 -12.86 -18.89 25.80
C ASN A 357 -12.98 -17.66 24.91
N ALA A 358 -14.18 -17.09 24.80
CA ALA A 358 -14.38 -15.84 24.08
C ALA A 358 -13.70 -14.71 24.86
N VAL A 359 -12.94 -13.88 24.15
CA VAL A 359 -12.31 -12.70 24.75
C VAL A 359 -13.30 -11.54 24.63
N SER A 360 -13.67 -10.96 25.76
CA SER A 360 -14.58 -9.82 25.78
C SER A 360 -13.97 -8.59 25.13
N SER A 361 -14.83 -7.67 24.71
CA SER A 361 -14.47 -6.28 24.49
C SER A 361 -14.04 -5.60 25.79
N SER A 362 -13.15 -4.63 25.64
CA SER A 362 -12.72 -3.69 26.67
C SER A 362 -12.83 -2.27 26.12
N THR A 363 -12.86 -1.28 27.02
CA THR A 363 -13.06 0.13 26.64
C THR A 363 -12.04 1.05 27.32
N GLY A 364 -11.92 2.30 26.89
CA GLY A 364 -11.04 3.33 27.47
C GLY A 364 -11.40 3.81 28.88
N THR A 365 -12.01 2.99 29.72
CA THR A 365 -12.43 3.31 31.10
C THR A 365 -11.35 2.92 32.12
N LEU A 366 -11.28 3.63 33.25
CA LEU A 366 -10.42 3.22 34.37
C LEU A 366 -10.92 1.88 34.96
N GLY A 367 -10.02 0.91 35.14
CA GLY A 367 -10.35 -0.39 35.72
C GLY A 367 -9.67 -1.58 35.02
N PRO A 368 -10.08 -2.81 35.34
CA PRO A 368 -9.46 -4.03 34.81
C PRO A 368 -9.67 -4.22 33.29
N ASN A 369 -10.68 -3.59 32.71
CA ASN A 369 -11.01 -3.68 31.28
C ASN A 369 -10.59 -2.40 30.55
N SER A 370 -9.36 -1.94 30.79
CA SER A 370 -8.84 -0.69 30.22
C SER A 370 -8.02 -0.93 28.96
N CYS A 371 -8.35 -0.18 27.90
CA CYS A 371 -7.64 -0.20 26.61
C CYS A 371 -6.37 0.66 26.64
N ASN A 372 -5.31 0.12 27.24
CA ASN A 372 -4.04 0.81 27.45
C ASN A 372 -2.86 0.27 26.64
N THR A 373 -2.98 -0.94 26.07
CA THR A 373 -1.95 -1.56 25.21
C THR A 373 -2.30 -1.30 23.76
N ASP A 374 -3.25 -2.07 23.23
CA ASP A 374 -3.66 -2.03 21.84
C ASP A 374 -5.12 -1.64 21.74
N TRP A 375 -5.44 -0.74 20.83
CA TRP A 375 -6.79 -0.21 20.72
C TRP A 375 -7.01 0.51 19.40
N ILE A 376 -8.28 0.65 19.07
CA ILE A 376 -8.72 1.65 18.10
C ILE A 376 -9.47 2.78 18.81
N ILE A 377 -9.34 4.00 18.31
CA ILE A 377 -10.23 5.10 18.67
C ILE A 377 -11.30 5.25 17.60
N ILE A 378 -12.55 5.23 18.05
CA ILE A 378 -13.70 5.74 17.30
C ILE A 378 -14.27 6.87 18.16
N PRO A 379 -14.16 8.15 17.75
CA PRO A 379 -14.56 9.26 18.60
C PRO A 379 -16.03 9.17 19.01
N CYS A 380 -16.30 9.28 20.31
CA CYS A 380 -17.64 9.19 20.90
C CYS A 380 -18.48 8.03 20.32
N ALA A 381 -17.94 6.82 20.39
CA ALA A 381 -18.60 5.61 19.94
C ALA A 381 -19.66 5.09 20.94
N THR A 382 -20.76 4.55 20.41
CA THR A 382 -21.83 3.92 21.19
C THR A 382 -22.42 2.70 20.45
N ASN A 383 -22.99 1.75 21.18
CA ASN A 383 -23.76 0.66 20.57
C ASN A 383 -25.06 1.21 19.97
N VAL A 384 -25.39 0.78 18.74
CA VAL A 384 -26.68 1.11 18.11
C VAL A 384 -27.82 0.57 18.97
N GLY A 385 -28.84 1.39 19.20
CA GLY A 385 -30.03 1.00 19.98
C GLY A 385 -29.87 1.09 21.50
N ARG A 386 -28.75 1.62 22.00
CA ARG A 386 -28.56 1.87 23.43
C ARG A 386 -29.51 2.96 23.93
N THR A 387 -30.23 2.69 25.02
CA THR A 387 -31.28 3.56 25.58
C THR A 387 -30.91 4.27 26.90
N GLY A 388 -29.73 4.00 27.45
CA GLY A 388 -29.24 4.60 28.70
C GLY A 388 -28.44 5.90 28.52
N LEU A 389 -28.45 6.76 29.56
CA LEU A 389 -27.71 8.03 29.65
C LEU A 389 -26.19 7.87 29.42
N PRO A 390 -25.49 8.92 28.92
CA PRO A 390 -24.30 8.75 28.10
C PRO A 390 -23.02 8.52 28.91
N ALA A 391 -22.23 7.57 28.44
CA ALA A 391 -20.81 7.79 28.21
C ALA A 391 -20.51 7.11 26.87
N CYS A 392 -20.44 7.90 25.81
CA CYS A 392 -19.76 7.39 24.62
C CYS A 392 -18.29 7.17 25.00
N ILE A 393 -17.68 6.16 24.39
CA ILE A 393 -16.29 5.80 24.66
C ILE A 393 -15.46 6.12 23.42
N ASP A 394 -14.18 6.40 23.62
CA ASP A 394 -13.29 6.65 22.49
C ASP A 394 -12.50 5.40 22.12
N ARG A 395 -11.95 4.67 23.10
CA ARG A 395 -11.09 3.50 22.86
C ARG A 395 -11.86 2.18 22.97
N ILE A 396 -11.67 1.32 21.98
CA ILE A 396 -12.20 -0.06 21.92
C ILE A 396 -11.03 -1.02 21.70
N CYS A 397 -10.99 -2.10 22.47
CA CYS A 397 -9.99 -3.17 22.38
C CYS A 397 -10.58 -4.50 22.85
N GLY A 398 -9.74 -5.52 23.04
CA GLY A 398 -10.16 -6.87 23.39
C GLY A 398 -10.41 -7.76 22.17
N GLY A 399 -11.13 -8.86 22.34
CA GLY A 399 -11.39 -9.85 21.28
C GLY A 399 -12.81 -9.86 20.73
N THR A 400 -13.58 -8.80 21.03
CA THR A 400 -14.95 -8.61 20.52
C THR A 400 -15.14 -7.13 20.21
N PHE A 401 -15.80 -6.81 19.09
CA PHE A 401 -16.10 -5.41 18.75
C PHE A 401 -17.40 -4.94 19.42
N ASN A 402 -17.27 -4.16 20.50
CA ASN A 402 -18.41 -3.64 21.27
C ASN A 402 -17.97 -2.41 22.10
N THR A 403 -18.87 -1.46 22.36
CA THR A 403 -18.60 -0.29 23.24
C THR A 403 -18.93 -0.53 24.72
N GLU A 404 -19.31 -1.76 25.06
CA GLU A 404 -19.56 -2.26 26.41
C GLU A 404 -18.79 -3.55 26.61
N ILE A 405 -18.50 -3.93 27.85
CA ILE A 405 -17.83 -5.20 28.16
C ILE A 405 -18.77 -6.36 27.82
N SER A 406 -18.45 -7.08 26.75
CA SER A 406 -19.31 -8.12 26.18
C SER A 406 -18.48 -9.11 25.35
N THR A 407 -18.92 -10.35 25.27
CA THR A 407 -18.40 -11.36 24.35
C THR A 407 -19.22 -11.47 23.07
N THR A 408 -20.24 -10.60 22.91
CA THR A 408 -21.10 -10.54 21.73
C THR A 408 -20.80 -9.27 20.94
N PRO A 409 -20.42 -9.38 19.65
CA PRO A 409 -20.17 -8.22 18.81
C PRO A 409 -21.47 -7.47 18.54
N THR A 410 -21.38 -6.16 18.32
CA THR A 410 -22.53 -5.31 18.01
C THR A 410 -22.17 -4.27 16.95
N THR A 411 -23.19 -3.56 16.46
CA THR A 411 -22.99 -2.41 15.59
C THR A 411 -22.69 -1.19 16.45
N VAL A 412 -21.59 -0.51 16.13
CA VAL A 412 -21.13 0.69 16.83
C VAL A 412 -21.38 1.91 15.95
N ILE A 413 -21.93 2.98 16.50
CA ILE A 413 -22.20 4.25 15.81
C ILE A 413 -21.38 5.39 16.41
N SER A 414 -20.92 6.29 15.55
CA SER A 414 -20.38 7.61 15.90
C SER A 414 -21.01 8.68 15.01
N THR A 415 -21.27 9.85 15.58
CA THR A 415 -21.73 11.06 14.88
C THR A 415 -20.66 12.16 14.85
N VAL A 416 -19.45 11.87 15.36
CA VAL A 416 -18.34 12.81 15.39
C VAL A 416 -17.74 12.92 13.98
N LYS A 417 -17.48 14.16 13.58
CA LYS A 417 -16.98 14.53 12.25
C LYS A 417 -15.59 15.17 12.38
N PRO A 418 -14.66 14.94 11.43
CA PRO A 418 -14.76 13.99 10.31
C PRO A 418 -14.73 12.53 10.78
N PHE A 419 -15.19 11.60 9.93
CA PHE A 419 -15.17 10.17 10.24
C PHE A 419 -13.73 9.63 10.19
N ARG A 420 -13.15 9.41 11.37
CA ARG A 420 -11.77 8.97 11.55
C ARG A 420 -11.66 7.88 12.62
N LEU A 421 -10.91 6.84 12.29
CA LEU A 421 -10.42 5.82 13.20
C LEU A 421 -8.94 6.08 13.47
N THR A 422 -8.47 5.88 14.70
CA THR A 422 -7.03 5.79 15.00
C THR A 422 -6.72 4.38 15.45
N VAL A 423 -5.63 3.81 14.94
CA VAL A 423 -5.12 2.50 15.33
C VAL A 423 -3.85 2.71 16.14
N HIS A 424 -3.76 2.10 17.32
CA HIS A 424 -2.58 2.11 18.15
C HIS A 424 -2.29 0.71 18.67
N THR A 425 -1.06 0.23 18.46
CA THR A 425 -0.55 -1.01 19.05
C THR A 425 0.81 -0.75 19.68
N ASN A 426 1.06 -1.32 20.86
CA ASN A 426 2.33 -1.20 21.54
C ASN A 426 3.33 -2.21 20.97
N ASN A 427 4.40 -2.55 21.70
CA ASN A 427 5.43 -3.50 21.27
C ASN A 427 5.52 -4.77 22.12
N VAL A 428 4.47 -5.10 22.88
CA VAL A 428 4.45 -6.20 23.83
C VAL A 428 3.11 -6.92 23.70
N GLU A 429 3.16 -8.16 23.22
CA GLU A 429 1.96 -8.96 22.97
C GLU A 429 1.91 -10.10 23.99
N ALA A 430 2.89 -10.99 23.97
CA ALA A 430 2.99 -12.06 24.96
C ALA A 430 3.30 -11.54 26.39
N PRO A 431 2.76 -12.20 27.44
CA PRO A 431 1.93 -13.41 27.39
C PRO A 431 0.41 -13.14 27.40
N SER A 432 -0.03 -11.88 27.41
CA SER A 432 -1.44 -11.49 27.64
C SER A 432 -2.25 -11.25 26.37
N ASP A 433 -1.63 -10.67 25.35
CA ASP A 433 -2.23 -10.28 24.07
C ASP A 433 -1.73 -11.27 23.00
N VAL A 434 -2.34 -12.45 22.91
CA VAL A 434 -1.79 -13.56 22.10
C VAL A 434 -2.83 -14.09 21.12
N GLY A 435 -2.42 -14.31 19.87
CA GLY A 435 -3.28 -14.83 18.79
C GLY A 435 -4.15 -13.78 18.10
N ASN A 436 -3.98 -12.51 18.47
CA ASN A 436 -4.71 -11.39 17.89
C ASN A 436 -4.41 -11.24 16.40
N ARG A 437 -5.45 -11.11 15.59
CA ARG A 437 -5.37 -10.99 14.11
C ARG A 437 -5.47 -9.55 13.62
N GLY A 438 -5.72 -8.59 14.51
CA GLY A 438 -6.09 -7.22 14.17
C GLY A 438 -7.59 -7.09 13.96
N PHE A 439 -8.00 -6.30 12.96
CA PHE A 439 -9.42 -6.07 12.71
C PHE A 439 -9.80 -6.00 11.23
N CYS A 440 -11.05 -6.37 10.96
CA CYS A 440 -11.81 -6.08 9.77
C CYS A 440 -13.17 -5.50 10.19
N LEU A 441 -13.45 -4.27 9.76
CA LEU A 441 -14.69 -3.57 10.04
C LEU A 441 -15.38 -3.17 8.73
N ASN A 442 -16.66 -3.49 8.57
CA ASN A 442 -17.49 -2.86 7.54
C ASN A 442 -18.04 -1.56 8.11
N TYR A 443 -17.98 -0.48 7.32
CA TYR A 443 -18.64 0.78 7.66
C TYR A 443 -19.82 1.08 6.75
N VAL A 444 -20.82 1.77 7.30
CA VAL A 444 -21.95 2.34 6.56
C VAL A 444 -22.27 3.72 7.14
N GLN A 445 -22.14 4.75 6.32
CA GLN A 445 -22.53 6.11 6.68
C GLN A 445 -24.05 6.17 6.87
N GLN A 446 -24.50 6.91 7.87
CA GLN A 446 -25.90 7.13 8.21
C GLN A 446 -26.36 8.49 7.70
N PRO A 447 -27.50 8.55 6.96
CA PRO A 447 -28.02 9.81 6.47
C PRO A 447 -28.36 10.74 7.64
N CYS A 448 -28.26 12.05 7.40
CA CYS A 448 -28.71 13.05 8.35
C CYS A 448 -30.21 12.85 8.64
N THR A 449 -30.54 12.87 9.93
CA THR A 449 -31.92 12.80 10.43
C THR A 449 -32.00 13.73 11.63
N ASN A 450 -33.20 14.15 12.03
CA ASN A 450 -33.39 15.04 13.18
C ASN A 450 -32.74 14.52 14.49
N ASN A 451 -32.42 13.22 14.59
CA ASN A 451 -31.77 12.59 15.75
C ASN A 451 -30.24 12.43 15.60
N LEU A 452 -29.68 12.70 14.41
CA LEU A 452 -28.26 12.60 14.09
C LEU A 452 -27.65 13.95 13.67
N ASP A 453 -28.47 15.00 13.58
CA ASP A 453 -28.03 16.37 13.44
C ASP A 453 -27.61 16.87 14.82
N VAL A 454 -26.30 16.99 15.04
CA VAL A 454 -25.70 17.61 16.24
C VAL A 454 -25.39 19.07 15.96
#